data_AF-A0A9D2GUK1-F1
#
_entry.id   AF-A0A9D2GUK1-F1
#
_cell.length_a   1.000
_cell.length_b   1.000
_cell.length_c   1.000
_cell.angle_alpha   90.00
_cell.angle_beta   90.00
_cell.angle_gamma   90.00
#
_symmetry.space_group_name_H-M   'P 1'
#
loop_
_entity.id
_entity.type
_entity.pdbx_description
1 polymer ?
#
loop_
_entity_poly.entity_id
_entity_poly.type
_entity_poly.pdbx_seq_one_letter_code
_entity_poly.pdbx_strand_id
1 'polypeptide(L)'
;MAYIPHNDDEDKDKSVYKQLFNASTVGMALVSGILVGGVMGYFLDKWLGTSPWLLFIFLIFGFIAGVKNALHYLKKAGISLEDIREDKKEKK
;
A
#
# COMPACT_ATOMS: atom_id res chain seq x y z
N MET A 1 13.10 44.01 26.57
CA MET A 1 12.43 43.09 25.64
C MET A 1 13.39 41.94 25.38
N ALA A 2 13.14 40.77 26.00
CA ALA A 2 13.99 39.60 25.82
C ALA A 2 13.58 38.89 24.53
N TYR A 3 14.55 38.66 23.64
CA TYR A 3 14.37 37.84 22.44
C TYR A 3 14.28 36.37 22.89
N ILE A 4 13.10 35.75 22.72
CA ILE A 4 12.90 34.32 22.92
C ILE A 4 13.24 33.64 21.58
N PRO A 5 14.30 32.82 21.49
CA PRO A 5 14.58 32.08 20.27
C PRO A 5 13.48 31.04 20.05
N HIS A 6 12.79 31.13 18.92
CA HIS A 6 11.95 30.04 18.43
C HIS A 6 12.87 28.92 17.96
N ASN A 7 12.94 27.86 18.75
CA ASN A 7 13.71 26.66 18.43
C ASN A 7 12.79 25.72 17.63
N ASP A 8 12.90 25.77 16.29
CA ASP A 8 12.14 24.97 15.33
C ASP A 8 12.64 23.49 15.24
N ASP A 9 13.24 22.96 16.31
CA ASP A 9 13.69 21.57 16.42
C ASP A 9 12.57 20.68 16.98
N GLU A 10 11.37 20.79 16.42
CA GLU A 10 10.35 19.74 16.57
C GLU A 10 10.74 18.61 15.61
N ASP A 11 10.94 17.40 16.11
CA ASP A 11 11.61 16.31 15.41
C ASP A 11 10.81 15.79 14.21
N LYS A 12 10.99 16.48 13.08
CA LYS A 12 10.47 16.16 11.73
C LYS A 12 10.74 14.71 11.33
N ASP A 13 11.77 14.08 11.89
CA ASP A 13 12.10 12.67 11.71
C ASP A 13 10.91 11.75 12.04
N LYS A 14 10.20 11.96 13.16
CA LYS A 14 9.10 11.05 13.54
C LYS A 14 7.95 11.10 12.54
N SER A 15 7.71 12.25 11.92
CA SER A 15 6.66 12.43 10.91
C SER A 15 7.03 11.78 9.57
N VAL A 16 8.29 11.86 9.15
CA VAL A 16 8.79 11.27 7.90
C VAL A 16 8.87 9.76 8.05
N TYR A 17 9.36 9.26 9.18
CA TYR A 17 9.34 7.83 9.51
C TYR A 17 7.92 7.27 9.55
N LYS A 18 6.95 8.01 10.11
CA LYS A 18 5.54 7.58 10.16
C LYS A 18 4.88 7.58 8.78
N GLN A 19 5.18 8.56 7.94
CA GLN A 19 4.72 8.60 6.54
C GLN A 19 5.32 7.46 5.71
N LEU A 20 6.62 7.21 5.89
CA LEU A 20 7.31 6.09 5.25
C LEU A 20 6.72 4.75 5.70
N PHE A 21 6.49 4.56 7.00
CA PHE A 21 5.86 3.36 7.54
C PHE A 21 4.46 3.12 6.96
N ASN A 22 3.65 4.16 6.87
CA ASN A 22 2.32 4.06 6.28
C ASN A 22 2.40 3.69 4.79
N ALA A 23 3.28 4.33 4.02
CA ALA A 23 3.49 4.02 2.61
C ALA A 23 4.00 2.58 2.40
N SER A 24 4.97 2.15 3.20
CA SER A 24 5.49 0.78 3.20
C SER A 24 4.41 -0.25 3.54
N THR A 25 3.50 0.07 4.46
CA THR A 25 2.39 -0.81 4.85
C THR A 25 1.45 -1.08 3.67
N VAL A 26 1.15 -0.08 2.83
CA VAL A 26 0.34 -0.27 1.62
C VAL A 26 1.02 -1.21 0.63
N GLY A 27 2.32 -1.02 0.41
CA GLY A 27 3.13 -1.92 -0.44
C GLY A 27 3.17 -3.35 0.12
N MET A 28 3.40 -3.51 1.42
CA MET A 28 3.40 -4.81 2.10
C MET A 28 2.05 -5.51 1.99
N ALA A 29 0.93 -4.80 2.12
CA ALA A 29 -0.41 -5.37 1.99
C ALA A 29 -0.68 -5.93 0.57
N LEU A 30 -0.13 -5.28 -0.46
CA LEU A 30 -0.20 -5.78 -1.84
C LEU A 30 0.64 -7.05 -2.01
N VAL A 31 1.90 -7.01 -1.59
CA VAL A 31 2.82 -8.15 -1.70
C VAL A 31 2.33 -9.35 -0.89
N SER A 32 1.79 -9.12 0.32
CA SER A 32 1.24 -10.18 1.17
C SER A 32 0.02 -10.85 0.53
N GLY A 33 -0.86 -10.09 -0.12
CA GLY A 33 -2.02 -10.65 -0.82
C GLY A 33 -1.62 -11.58 -1.98
N ILE A 34 -0.61 -11.16 -2.76
CA ILE A 34 -0.07 -11.96 -3.86
C ILE A 34 0.64 -13.21 -3.32
N LEU A 35 1.46 -13.08 -2.27
CA LEU A 35 2.16 -14.21 -1.64
C LEU A 35 1.17 -15.25 -1.11
N VAL A 36 0.16 -14.82 -0.35
CA VAL A 36 -0.85 -15.74 0.21
C VAL A 36 -1.65 -16.41 -0.91
N GLY A 37 -2.10 -15.64 -1.91
CA GLY A 37 -2.81 -16.20 -3.07
C GLY A 37 -1.97 -17.20 -3.87
N GLY A 38 -0.69 -16.89 -4.08
CA GLY A 38 0.24 -17.75 -4.80
C GLY A 38 0.59 -19.03 -4.04
N VAL A 39 0.90 -18.94 -2.74
CA VAL A 39 1.20 -20.10 -1.89
C VAL A 39 -0.04 -20.99 -1.76
N MET A 40 -1.20 -20.41 -1.51
CA MET A 40 -2.45 -21.16 -1.38
C MET A 40 -2.88 -21.79 -2.70
N GLY A 41 -2.74 -21.04 -3.81
CA GLY A 41 -2.97 -21.56 -5.16
C GLY A 41 -2.05 -22.73 -5.49
N TYR A 42 -0.74 -22.62 -5.22
CA TYR A 42 0.23 -23.70 -5.45
C TYR A 42 -0.06 -24.95 -4.62
N PHE A 43 -0.44 -24.79 -3.35
CA PHE A 43 -0.77 -25.93 -2.49
C PHE A 43 -2.03 -26.66 -2.99
N LEU A 44 -3.05 -25.93 -3.42
CA LEU A 44 -4.29 -26.49 -3.97
C LEU A 44 -4.04 -27.19 -5.31
N ASP A 45 -3.23 -26.60 -6.19
CA ASP A 45 -2.83 -27.16 -7.48
C ASP A 45 -2.12 -28.51 -7.30
N LYS A 46 -1.23 -28.61 -6.30
CA LYS A 46 -0.53 -29.85 -5.93
C LYS A 46 -1.46 -30.91 -5.31
N TRP A 47 -2.52 -30.48 -4.61
CA TRP A 47 -3.46 -31.40 -3.96
C TRP A 47 -4.51 -31.95 -4.93
N LEU A 48 -4.95 -31.13 -5.88
CA LEU A 48 -5.94 -31.50 -6.92
C LEU A 48 -5.29 -32.12 -8.17
N GLY A 49 -3.96 -32.05 -8.30
CA GLY A 49 -3.24 -32.58 -9.47
C GLY A 49 -3.57 -31.85 -10.77
N THR A 50 -4.23 -30.70 -10.69
CA THR A 50 -4.49 -29.84 -11.83
C THR A 50 -3.19 -29.15 -12.21
N SER A 51 -2.71 -29.34 -13.44
CA SER A 51 -1.71 -28.46 -14.10
C SER A 51 -2.09 -26.97 -13.91
N PRO A 52 -1.17 -25.98 -13.97
CA PRO A 52 -1.14 -24.72 -13.19
C PRO A 52 -2.28 -23.71 -13.44
N TRP A 53 -3.50 -24.19 -13.37
CA TRP A 53 -4.74 -23.49 -13.67
C TRP A 53 -5.31 -22.86 -12.40
N LEU A 54 -5.28 -23.60 -11.29
CA LEU A 54 -5.76 -23.07 -10.02
C LEU A 54 -4.83 -21.98 -9.50
N LEU A 55 -3.52 -22.14 -9.70
CA LEU A 55 -2.54 -21.10 -9.40
C LEU A 55 -2.85 -19.81 -10.15
N PHE A 56 -3.15 -19.87 -11.45
CA PHE A 56 -3.51 -18.69 -12.25
C PHE A 56 -4.77 -17.98 -11.73
N ILE A 57 -5.83 -18.74 -11.41
CA ILE A 57 -7.08 -18.19 -10.88
C ILE A 57 -6.84 -17.54 -9.51
N PHE A 58 -6.15 -18.23 -8.61
CA PHE A 58 -5.85 -17.71 -7.27
C PHE A 58 -4.86 -16.54 -7.29
N LEU A 59 -3.95 -16.49 -8.26
CA LEU A 59 -3.05 -15.36 -8.44
C LEU A 59 -3.83 -14.11 -8.87
N ILE A 60 -4.76 -14.24 -9.82
CA ILE A 60 -5.64 -13.14 -10.24
C ILE A 60 -6.53 -12.71 -9.07
N PHE A 61 -7.08 -13.67 -8.33
CA PHE A 61 -7.93 -13.38 -7.17
C PHE A 61 -7.14 -12.68 -6.04
N GLY A 62 -5.92 -13.14 -5.75
CA GLY A 62 -5.00 -12.52 -4.79
C GLY A 62 -4.57 -11.13 -5.21
N PHE A 63 -4.34 -10.90 -6.51
CA PHE A 63 -4.07 -9.57 -7.06
C PHE A 63 -5.26 -8.62 -6.89
N ILE A 64 -6.48 -9.06 -7.26
CA ILE A 64 -7.70 -8.27 -7.08
C ILE A 64 -7.96 -7.95 -5.60
N ALA A 65 -7.77 -8.93 -4.72
CA ALA A 65 -7.91 -8.75 -3.28
C ALA A 65 -6.88 -7.74 -2.73
N GLY A 66 -5.62 -7.85 -3.15
CA GLY A 66 -4.56 -6.91 -2.80
C GLY A 66 -4.88 -5.48 -3.25
N VAL A 67 -5.26 -5.30 -4.52
CA VAL A 67 -5.64 -3.98 -5.07
C VAL A 67 -6.84 -3.40 -4.33
N LYS A 68 -7.87 -4.20 -4.05
CA LYS A 68 -9.02 -3.76 -3.23
C LYS A 68 -8.60 -3.30 -1.84
N ASN A 69 -7.68 -4.01 -1.19
CA ASN A 69 -7.23 -3.65 0.16
C ASN A 69 -6.39 -2.36 0.12
N ALA A 70 -5.49 -2.22 -0.85
CA ALA A 70 -4.72 -0.99 -1.07
C ALA A 70 -5.62 0.22 -1.35
N LEU A 71 -6.64 0.07 -2.21
CA LEU A 71 -7.64 1.10 -2.47
C LEU A 71 -8.43 1.47 -1.21
N HIS A 72 -8.73 0.49 -0.34
CA HIS A 72 -9.36 0.76 0.94
C HIS A 72 -8.45 1.58 1.86
N TYR A 73 -7.16 1.25 1.96
CA TYR A 73 -6.20 2.03 2.75
C TYR A 73 -6.00 3.45 2.20
N LEU A 74 -5.92 3.61 0.88
CA LEU A 74 -5.81 4.92 0.23
C LEU A 74 -7.06 5.78 0.48
N LYS A 75 -8.25 5.20 0.32
CA LYS A 75 -9.52 5.88 0.62
C LYS A 75 -9.61 6.28 2.09
N LYS A 76 -9.12 5.44 3.00
CA LYS A 76 -9.10 5.70 4.44
C LYS A 76 -8.03 6.71 4.85
N ALA A 77 -6.97 6.84 4.07
CA ALA A 77 -5.94 7.86 4.25
C ALA A 77 -6.37 9.26 3.77
N GLY A 78 -7.60 9.41 3.22
CA GLY A 78 -8.14 10.71 2.81
C GLY A 78 -7.53 11.27 1.52
N ILE A 79 -6.68 10.49 0.83
CA ILE A 79 -6.14 10.87 -0.48
C ILE A 79 -7.31 10.87 -1.47
N SER A 80 -7.89 12.04 -1.66
CA SER A 80 -8.93 12.30 -2.65
C SER A 80 -8.21 12.57 -3.98
N LEU A 81 -8.75 12.08 -5.09
CA LEU A 81 -8.15 12.31 -6.41
C LEU A 81 -8.10 13.80 -6.79
N GLU A 82 -8.80 14.66 -6.04
CA GLU A 82 -8.62 16.12 -5.99
C GLU A 82 -7.17 16.54 -5.66
N ASP A 83 -6.49 15.94 -4.67
CA ASP A 83 -5.15 16.37 -4.24
C ASP A 83 -4.07 16.04 -5.29
N ILE A 84 -4.18 14.89 -5.96
CA ILE A 84 -3.27 14.50 -7.05
C ILE A 84 -3.53 15.33 -8.33
N ARG A 85 -4.75 15.86 -8.49
CA ARG A 85 -5.11 16.71 -9.64
C ARG A 85 -4.63 18.16 -9.47
N GLU A 86 -4.53 18.69 -8.25
CA GLU A 86 -4.01 20.05 -8.01
C GLU A 86 -2.50 20.17 -8.20
N ASP A 87 -1.69 19.23 -7.69
CA ASP A 87 -0.22 19.23 -7.88
C ASP A 87 0.17 19.28 -9.37
N LYS A 88 -0.62 18.60 -10.22
CA LYS A 88 -0.39 18.55 -11.66
C LYS A 88 -0.77 19.84 -12.40
N LYS A 89 -1.63 20.69 -11.85
CA LYS A 89 -2.05 21.96 -12.48
C LYS A 89 -1.15 23.13 -12.12
N GLU A 90 -0.54 23.13 -10.94
CA GLU A 90 0.34 24.22 -10.49
C GLU A 90 1.74 24.17 -11.15
N LYS A 91 2.17 22.99 -11.61
CA LYS A 91 3.43 22.80 -12.35
C LYS A 91 3.35 23.04 -13.86
N LYS A 92 2.22 23.51 -14.39
CA LYS A 92 2.02 23.73 -15.83
C LYS A 92 1.85 25.20 -16.17
#